data_AF-A0A924P4B9-F1
#
_entry.id   AF-A0A924P4B9-F1
#
_cell.length_a   1.000
_cell.length_b   1.000
_cell.length_c   1.000
_cell.angle_alpha   90.00
_cell.angle_beta   90.00
_cell.angle_gamma   90.00
#
_symmetry.space_group_name_H-M   'P 1'
#
loop_
_entity.id
_entity.type
_entity.pdbx_description
1 polymer ?
#
loop_
_entity_poly.entity_id
_entity_poly.type
_entity_poly.pdbx_seq_one_letter_code
_entity_poly.pdbx_strand_id
1 'polypeptide(L)'
;EMDGFNAFVRDFHPSFLEEMVLMGLNTPVRIGNVMVLPGDLVIARQEGVLFVPAHLAEQVVTTAEFVIRKDKFGFEMVKSNRYSTGQIDSQWTDEIKTEFLKWLGQHTELGKMTRAELDKVMSKRTW
;
A
#
# COMPACT_ATOMS: atom_id res chain seq x y z
N GLU A 1 -22.73 19.37 11.42
CA GLU A 1 -21.54 18.71 10.87
C GLU A 1 -20.77 18.10 12.03
N MET A 2 -20.34 16.84 11.93
CA MET A 2 -19.52 16.22 12.96
C MET A 2 -18.07 16.39 12.55
N ASP A 3 -17.36 17.31 13.20
CA ASP A 3 -15.95 17.56 12.90
C ASP A 3 -15.14 16.25 13.01
N GLY A 4 -14.46 15.88 11.93
CA GLY A 4 -13.61 14.69 11.84
C GLY A 4 -14.33 13.38 11.50
N PHE A 5 -15.63 13.39 11.18
CA PHE A 5 -16.32 12.19 10.71
C PHE A 5 -16.01 11.90 9.24
N ASN A 6 -15.25 10.83 8.99
CA ASN A 6 -14.92 10.38 7.64
C ASN A 6 -15.91 9.32 7.15
N ALA A 7 -16.57 9.58 6.03
CA ALA A 7 -17.47 8.63 5.39
C ALA A 7 -17.17 8.48 3.90
N PHE A 8 -17.23 7.24 3.42
CA PHE A 8 -17.15 6.89 2.01
C PHE A 8 -18.48 6.29 1.59
N VAL A 9 -19.20 7.00 0.72
CA VAL A 9 -20.52 6.61 0.23
C VAL A 9 -20.50 6.55 -1.30
N ARG A 10 -21.36 5.71 -1.88
CA ARG A 10 -21.52 5.65 -3.34
C ARG A 10 -22.29 6.83 -3.90
N ASP A 11 -23.27 7.29 -3.14
CA ASP A 11 -24.15 8.38 -3.52
C ASP A 11 -24.78 8.97 -2.25
N PHE A 12 -25.35 10.17 -2.39
CA PHE A 12 -26.05 10.87 -1.33
C PHE A 12 -27.48 11.12 -1.76
N HIS A 13 -28.43 10.55 -1.01
CA HIS A 13 -29.85 10.83 -1.19
C HIS A 13 -30.43 11.39 0.12
N PRO A 14 -31.11 12.54 0.11
CA PRO A 14 -31.52 13.24 1.32
C PRO A 14 -32.76 12.64 2.02
N SER A 15 -33.34 11.56 1.49
CA SER A 15 -34.44 10.87 2.14
C SER A 15 -33.96 10.08 3.36
N PHE A 16 -34.86 9.85 4.31
CA PHE A 16 -34.60 8.90 5.38
C PHE A 16 -34.70 7.47 4.85
N LEU A 17 -34.07 6.53 5.57
CA LEU A 17 -34.10 5.11 5.22
C LEU A 17 -35.43 4.50 5.66
N GLU A 18 -36.21 4.01 4.71
CA GLU A 18 -37.43 3.21 4.92
C GLU A 18 -37.22 1.79 4.37
N GLU A 19 -38.03 0.83 4.84
CA GLU A 19 -38.07 -0.54 4.30
C GLU A 19 -36.76 -1.34 4.37
N MET A 20 -35.86 -1.02 5.31
CA MET A 20 -34.61 -1.78 5.54
C MET A 20 -34.60 -2.45 6.91
N VAL A 21 -34.03 -3.66 6.98
CA VAL A 21 -33.84 -4.43 8.22
C VAL A 21 -32.38 -4.90 8.30
N LEU A 22 -31.79 -4.84 9.51
CA LEU A 22 -30.45 -5.35 9.76
C LEU A 22 -30.41 -6.87 9.58
N MET A 23 -29.62 -7.34 8.61
CA MET A 23 -29.48 -8.78 8.34
C MET A 23 -28.38 -9.46 9.16
N GLY A 24 -27.40 -8.72 9.66
CA GLY A 24 -26.28 -9.28 10.42
C GLY A 24 -25.25 -8.23 10.84
N LEU A 25 -24.52 -8.54 11.90
CA LEU A 25 -23.37 -7.76 12.38
C LEU A 25 -22.15 -8.68 12.41
N ASN A 26 -20.98 -8.18 11.97
CA ASN A 26 -19.76 -8.98 11.83
C ASN A 26 -19.97 -10.24 10.98
N THR A 27 -20.75 -10.11 9.89
CA THR A 27 -20.95 -11.17 8.90
C THR A 27 -20.24 -10.79 7.59
N PRO A 28 -19.85 -11.77 6.76
CA PRO A 28 -19.37 -11.51 5.41
C PRO A 28 -20.33 -10.61 4.63
N VAL A 29 -19.81 -9.59 3.96
CA VAL A 29 -20.60 -8.66 3.14
C VAL A 29 -19.99 -8.53 1.75
N ARG A 30 -20.84 -8.45 0.74
CA ARG A 30 -20.42 -8.15 -0.63
C ARG A 30 -20.65 -6.66 -0.91
N ILE A 31 -19.58 -5.94 -1.24
CA ILE A 31 -19.64 -4.54 -1.67
C ILE A 31 -19.22 -4.48 -3.14
N GLY A 32 -20.19 -4.31 -4.04
CA GLY A 32 -19.94 -4.38 -5.49
C GLY A 32 -19.49 -5.78 -5.88
N ASN A 33 -18.30 -5.89 -6.46
CA ASN A 33 -17.71 -7.17 -6.87
C ASN A 33 -16.75 -7.78 -5.82
N VAL A 34 -16.57 -7.11 -4.68
CA VAL A 34 -15.62 -7.52 -3.64
C VAL A 34 -16.36 -8.18 -2.47
N MET A 35 -15.80 -9.29 -1.97
CA MET A 35 -16.20 -9.91 -0.71
C MET A 35 -15.33 -9.36 0.41
N VAL A 36 -15.96 -8.91 1.50
CA VAL A 36 -15.28 -8.39 2.69
C VAL A 36 -15.65 -9.26 3.88
N LEU A 37 -14.64 -9.74 4.59
CA LEU A 37 -14.81 -10.55 5.78
C LEU A 37 -14.55 -9.70 7.03
N PRO A 38 -15.19 -10.03 8.17
CA PRO A 38 -14.85 -9.42 9.45
C PRO A 38 -13.35 -9.59 9.75
N GLY A 39 -12.67 -8.48 10.06
CA GLY A 39 -11.23 -8.47 10.34
C GLY A 39 -10.34 -8.08 9.16
N ASP A 40 -10.88 -7.98 7.93
CA ASP A 40 -10.14 -7.43 6.80
C ASP A 40 -9.77 -5.95 7.05
N LEU A 41 -8.59 -5.53 6.58
CA LEU A 41 -8.16 -4.15 6.71
C LEU A 41 -8.81 -3.31 5.60
N VAL A 42 -9.34 -2.15 5.97
CA VAL A 42 -9.94 -1.20 5.04
C VAL A 42 -9.03 0.02 4.92
N ILE A 43 -8.49 0.25 3.73
CA ILE A 43 -7.70 1.44 3.42
C ILE A 43 -8.58 2.36 2.58
N ALA A 44 -8.92 3.53 3.13
CA ALA A 44 -9.73 4.53 2.45
C ALA A 44 -8.91 5.79 2.19
N ARG A 45 -8.93 6.24 0.94
CA ARG A 45 -8.28 7.45 0.44
C ARG A 45 -9.21 8.16 -0.55
N GLN A 46 -8.88 9.38 -0.96
CA GLN A 46 -9.73 10.14 -1.88
C GLN A 46 -9.97 9.42 -3.21
N GLU A 47 -9.02 8.59 -3.65
CA GLU A 47 -9.10 7.79 -4.88
C GLU A 47 -10.06 6.60 -4.75
N GLY A 48 -10.36 6.15 -3.52
CA GLY A 48 -11.29 5.05 -3.28
C GLY A 48 -11.00 4.23 -2.02
N VAL A 49 -11.58 3.03 -1.98
CA VAL A 49 -11.51 2.10 -0.86
C VAL A 49 -10.91 0.77 -1.32
N LEU A 50 -9.87 0.31 -0.62
CA LEU A 50 -9.20 -0.97 -0.83
C LEU A 50 -9.42 -1.87 0.39
N PHE A 51 -9.77 -3.13 0.14
CA PHE A 51 -9.92 -4.16 1.17
C PHE A 51 -8.76 -5.14 1.10
N VAL A 52 -8.08 -5.37 2.22
CA VAL A 52 -6.95 -6.30 2.33
C VAL A 52 -7.36 -7.48 3.22
N PRO A 53 -7.34 -8.73 2.69
CA PRO A 53 -7.67 -9.90 3.48
C PRO A 53 -6.80 -10.01 4.73
N ALA A 54 -7.40 -10.26 5.89
CA ALA A 54 -6.70 -10.26 7.18
C ALA A 54 -5.45 -11.17 7.19
N HIS A 55 -5.56 -12.36 6.59
CA HIS A 55 -4.46 -13.34 6.52
C HIS A 55 -3.31 -12.93 5.57
N LEU A 56 -3.51 -11.94 4.71
CA LEU A 56 -2.49 -11.38 3.82
C LEU A 56 -1.99 -10.02 4.28
N ALA A 57 -2.54 -9.46 5.35
CA ALA A 57 -2.26 -8.10 5.80
C ALA A 57 -0.77 -7.84 5.99
N GLU A 58 -0.07 -8.73 6.70
CA GLU A 58 1.37 -8.61 6.94
C GLU A 58 2.17 -8.58 5.63
N GLN A 59 1.88 -9.50 4.71
CA GLN A 59 2.56 -9.56 3.41
C GLN A 59 2.32 -8.30 2.60
N VAL A 60 1.07 -7.84 2.52
CA VAL A 60 0.68 -6.66 1.72
C VAL A 60 1.31 -5.40 2.28
N VAL A 61 1.21 -5.18 3.60
CA VAL A 61 1.78 -3.99 4.27
C VAL A 61 3.30 -3.97 4.15
N THR A 62 3.98 -5.08 4.42
CA THR A 62 5.44 -5.16 4.29
C THR A 62 5.91 -4.87 2.86
N THR A 63 5.19 -5.40 1.87
CA THR A 63 5.49 -5.14 0.45
C THR A 63 5.22 -3.68 0.09
N ALA A 64 4.12 -3.10 0.55
CA ALA A 64 3.77 -1.71 0.29
C ALA A 64 4.80 -0.73 0.88
N GLU A 65 5.26 -0.96 2.11
CA GLU A 65 6.32 -0.16 2.71
C GLU A 65 7.61 -0.20 1.88
N PHE A 66 8.02 -1.38 1.41
CA PHE A 66 9.18 -1.52 0.55
C PHE A 66 9.01 -0.76 -0.77
N VAL A 67 7.85 -0.87 -1.41
CA VAL A 67 7.54 -0.14 -2.66
C VAL A 67 7.67 1.37 -2.45
N ILE A 68 7.11 1.91 -1.35
CA ILE A 68 7.23 3.35 -1.03
C ILE A 68 8.70 3.77 -0.88
N ARG A 69 9.52 2.99 -0.17
CA ARG A 69 10.96 3.28 0.00
C ARG A 69 11.68 3.27 -1.34
N LYS A 70 11.41 2.24 -2.16
CA LYS A 70 12.00 2.07 -3.49
C LYS A 70 11.64 3.23 -4.42
N ASP A 71 10.38 3.65 -4.42
CA ASP A 71 9.88 4.72 -5.30
C ASP A 71 10.50 6.07 -4.93
N LYS A 72 10.61 6.39 -3.63
CA LYS A 72 11.32 7.60 -3.16
C LYS A 72 12.78 7.62 -3.63
N PHE A 73 13.49 6.52 -3.44
CA PHE A 73 14.85 6.38 -3.96
C PHE A 73 14.90 6.56 -5.48
N GLY A 74 14.00 5.90 -6.21
CA GLY A 74 13.92 6.01 -7.67
C GLY A 74 13.74 7.44 -8.14
N PHE A 75 12.80 8.19 -7.54
CA PHE A 75 12.56 9.59 -7.88
C PHE A 75 13.79 10.48 -7.63
N GLU A 76 14.49 10.28 -6.52
CA GLU A 76 15.72 11.03 -6.23
C GLU A 76 16.86 10.70 -7.19
N MET A 77 17.04 9.42 -7.52
CA MET A 77 18.09 9.00 -8.45
C MET A 77 17.86 9.53 -9.86
N VAL A 78 16.61 9.49 -10.33
CA VAL A 78 16.23 10.08 -11.62
C VAL A 78 16.41 11.60 -11.60
N LYS A 79 16.00 12.29 -10.53
CA LYS A 79 16.18 13.75 -10.40
C LYS A 79 17.65 14.16 -10.36
N SER A 80 18.50 13.31 -9.80
CA SER A 80 19.96 13.51 -9.75
C SER A 80 20.69 13.10 -11.03
N ASN A 81 19.98 12.63 -12.07
CA ASN A 81 20.54 12.07 -13.32
C ASN A 81 21.55 10.92 -13.10
N ARG A 82 21.48 10.24 -11.96
CA ARG A 82 22.40 9.14 -11.63
C ARG A 82 21.99 7.81 -12.23
N TYR A 83 20.68 7.56 -12.35
CA TYR A 83 20.11 6.38 -12.99
C TYR A 83 18.94 6.77 -13.89
N SER A 84 18.76 6.03 -14.98
CA SER A 84 17.59 6.17 -15.84
C SER A 84 16.38 5.45 -15.24
N THR A 85 15.17 5.82 -15.68
CA THR A 85 13.93 5.15 -15.29
C THR A 85 13.98 3.64 -15.59
N GLY A 86 14.49 3.27 -16.77
CA GLY A 86 14.67 1.86 -17.16
C GLY A 86 15.59 1.06 -16.23
N GLN A 87 16.63 1.69 -15.66
CA GLN A 87 17.52 1.02 -14.69
C GLN A 87 16.85 0.83 -13.32
N ILE A 88 15.98 1.75 -12.91
CA ILE A 88 15.27 1.67 -11.63
C ILE A 88 14.08 0.71 -11.70
N ASP A 89 13.45 0.58 -12.85
CA ASP A 89 12.27 -0.29 -13.04
C ASP A 89 12.64 -1.75 -13.34
N SER A 90 13.89 -2.02 -13.75
CA SER A 90 14.41 -3.36 -14.02
C SER A 90 15.03 -4.03 -12.79
N GLN A 91 15.54 -5.26 -12.95
CA GLN A 91 16.24 -5.97 -11.89
C GLN A 91 17.51 -5.20 -11.49
N TRP A 92 17.57 -4.78 -10.22
CA TRP A 92 18.69 -3.99 -9.71
C TRP A 92 19.99 -4.78 -9.66
N THR A 93 21.07 -4.17 -10.17
CA THR A 93 22.45 -4.64 -9.98
C THR A 93 22.85 -4.50 -8.51
N ASP A 94 23.92 -5.20 -8.12
CA ASP A 94 24.42 -5.15 -6.75
C ASP A 94 24.90 -3.75 -6.33
N GLU A 95 25.31 -2.94 -7.30
CA GLU A 95 25.66 -1.53 -7.14
C GLU A 95 24.44 -0.72 -6.67
N ILE A 96 23.33 -0.77 -7.42
CA ILE A 96 22.09 -0.04 -7.10
C ILE A 96 21.57 -0.46 -5.72
N LYS A 97 21.58 -1.76 -5.42
CA LYS A 97 21.17 -2.26 -4.10
C LYS A 97 22.04 -1.71 -2.96
N THR A 98 23.35 -1.56 -3.19
CA THR A 98 24.27 -1.02 -2.18
C THR A 98 24.04 0.47 -1.97
N GLU A 99 23.82 1.20 -3.06
CA GLU A 99 23.49 2.62 -3.01
C GLU A 99 22.15 2.87 -2.33
N PHE A 100 21.15 2.03 -2.59
CA PHE A 100 19.85 2.09 -1.93
C PHE A 100 19.98 1.92 -0.41
N LEU A 101 20.78 0.95 0.06
CA LEU A 101 21.01 0.77 1.50
C LEU A 101 21.75 1.95 2.13
N LYS A 102 22.73 2.54 1.41
CA LYS A 102 23.42 3.75 1.85
C LYS A 102 22.46 4.93 1.95
N TRP A 103 21.60 5.10 0.95
CA TRP A 103 20.57 6.14 0.90
C TRP A 103 19.53 5.96 2.00
N LEU A 104 19.09 4.73 2.27
CA LEU A 104 18.15 4.42 3.34
C LEU A 104 18.75 4.74 4.72
N GLY A 105 20.07 4.55 4.89
CA GLY A 105 20.78 4.96 6.10
C GLY A 105 20.78 6.48 6.36
N GLN A 106 20.58 7.30 5.31
CA GLN A 106 20.44 8.75 5.43
C GLN A 106 18.98 9.18 5.73
N HIS A 107 18.01 8.33 5.38
CA HIS A 107 16.58 8.57 5.54
C HIS A 107 15.98 7.69 6.63
N THR A 108 16.39 7.93 7.88
CA THR A 108 16.02 7.11 9.03
C THR A 108 14.51 7.07 9.31
N GLU A 109 13.75 8.08 8.85
CA GLU A 109 12.29 8.15 8.93
C GLU A 109 11.58 7.07 8.10
N LEU A 110 12.27 6.50 7.11
CA LEU A 110 11.76 5.41 6.29
C LEU A 110 12.01 4.04 6.91
N GLY A 111 12.69 3.98 8.05
CA GLY A 111 13.07 2.74 8.73
C GLY A 111 14.41 2.18 8.25
N LYS A 112 14.78 1.01 8.77
CA LYS A 112 16.03 0.32 8.44
C LYS A 112 15.72 -1.00 7.74
N MET A 113 16.62 -1.42 6.86
CA MET A 113 16.54 -2.72 6.21
C MET A 113 17.94 -3.28 5.99
N THR A 114 18.06 -4.59 6.10
CA THR A 114 19.31 -5.33 5.84
C THR A 114 19.43 -5.73 4.37
N ARG A 115 20.65 -6.08 3.95
CA ARG A 115 20.89 -6.59 2.59
C ARG A 115 20.16 -7.91 2.32
N ALA A 116 20.13 -8.81 3.31
CA ALA A 116 19.45 -10.09 3.18
C ALA A 116 17.92 -9.93 2.98
N GLU A 117 17.31 -8.99 3.68
CA GLU A 117 15.89 -8.65 3.47
C GLU A 117 15.64 -8.06 2.09
N LEU A 118 16.50 -7.12 1.65
CA LEU A 118 16.43 -6.54 0.31
C LEU A 118 16.48 -7.63 -0.77
N ASP A 119 17.45 -8.54 -0.68
CA ASP A 119 17.63 -9.60 -1.67
C ASP A 119 16.44 -10.57 -1.69
N LYS A 120 15.87 -10.91 -0.52
CA LYS A 120 14.67 -11.75 -0.41
C LYS A 120 13.43 -11.10 -1.01
N VAL A 121 13.28 -9.78 -0.86
CA VAL A 121 12.15 -9.04 -1.44
C VAL A 121 12.32 -8.93 -2.96
N MET A 122 13.53 -8.61 -3.42
CA MET A 122 13.84 -8.49 -4.84
C MET A 122 13.75 -9.82 -5.59
N SER A 123 14.06 -10.96 -4.96
CA SER A 123 13.99 -12.28 -5.62
C SER A 123 12.55 -12.75 -5.90
N LYS A 124 11.56 -12.22 -5.19
CA LYS A 124 10.15 -12.64 -5.31
C LYS A 124 9.37 -11.85 -6.36
N ARG A 125 9.98 -10.85 -6.99
CA ARG A 125 9.30 -9.94 -7.92
C ARG A 125 9.34 -10.49 -9.35
N THR A 126 8.21 -10.47 -10.03
CA THR A 126 8.10 -10.62 -11.48
C THR A 126 8.38 -9.25 -12.11
N TRP A 127 9.40 -9.18 -12.95
CA TRP A 127 9.84 -7.98 -13.69
C TRP A 127 9.09 -7.86 -15.01
#